data_AF-A0A811R1K1-F1
#
_entry.id   AF-A0A811R1K1-F1
#
_cell.length_a   1.000
_cell.length_b   1.000
_cell.length_c   1.000
_cell.angle_alpha   90.00
_cell.angle_beta   90.00
_cell.angle_gamma   90.00
#
_symmetry.space_group_name_H-M   'P 1'
#
loop_
_entity.id
_entity.type
_entity.pdbx_description
1 polymer ?
#
loop_
_entity_poly.entity_id
_entity_poly.type
_entity_poly.pdbx_seq_one_letter_code
_entity_poly.pdbx_strand_id
1 'polypeptide(L)'
;MLQWAIGNSDPDKLREKAAELERLSAEELLKKQMEIKELMEKLKVPSDAELMKVAIADLNNSSVLLEDRHRALQELLVLVEPIDNANDLDKLGGLLPLIWELSNADEGIRTTSAWVLGELFGVGYGDVSS
;
A
#
# COMPACT_ATOMS: atom_id res chain seq x y z
N MET A 1 -1.42 -8.85 22.86
CA MET A 1 -0.63 -9.81 22.07
C MET A 1 0.85 -9.88 22.46
N LEU A 2 1.50 -8.77 22.85
CA LEU A 2 2.93 -8.77 23.25
C LEU A 2 3.23 -9.63 24.50
N GLN A 3 2.33 -9.69 25.47
CA GLN A 3 2.54 -10.48 26.70
C GLN A 3 2.55 -12.00 26.47
N TRP A 4 1.85 -12.50 25.44
CA TRP A 4 1.87 -13.93 25.10
C TRP A 4 3.16 -14.32 24.37
N ALA A 5 3.68 -13.43 23.53
CA ALA A 5 4.95 -13.63 22.82
C ALA A 5 6.14 -13.63 23.79
N ILE A 6 6.13 -12.77 24.82
CA ILE A 6 7.22 -12.73 25.82
C ILE A 6 7.20 -13.97 26.74
N GLY A 7 6.02 -14.51 27.08
CA GLY A 7 5.90 -15.69 27.94
C GLY A 7 6.16 -17.04 27.25
N ASN A 8 6.04 -17.12 25.92
CA ASN A 8 6.27 -18.35 25.13
C ASN A 8 7.57 -18.34 24.31
N SER A 9 8.31 -17.23 24.30
CA SER A 9 9.56 -17.15 23.56
C SER A 9 10.73 -17.32 24.51
N ASP A 10 11.51 -18.36 24.26
CA ASP A 10 12.80 -18.61 24.91
C ASP A 10 13.74 -17.42 24.61
N PRO A 11 14.14 -16.64 25.63
CA PRO A 11 14.95 -15.42 25.45
C PRO A 11 16.29 -15.71 24.75
N ASP A 12 16.86 -16.90 24.97
CA ASP A 12 18.11 -17.28 24.34
C ASP A 12 17.92 -17.64 22.86
N LYS A 13 16.79 -18.26 22.48
CA LYS A 13 16.45 -18.48 21.05
C LYS A 13 16.13 -17.19 20.32
N LEU A 14 15.48 -16.23 20.98
CA LEU A 14 15.26 -14.90 20.39
C LEU A 14 16.57 -14.17 20.19
N ARG A 15 17.49 -14.24 21.16
CA ARG A 15 18.82 -13.63 21.07
C ARG A 15 19.70 -14.33 20.04
N GLU A 16 19.61 -15.65 19.92
CA GLU A 16 20.30 -16.44 18.89
C GLU A 16 19.78 -16.08 17.49
N LYS A 17 18.47 -16.02 17.29
CA LYS A 17 17.87 -15.57 16.01
C LYS A 17 18.20 -14.12 15.69
N ALA A 18 18.19 -13.23 16.68
CA ALA A 18 18.59 -11.83 16.48
C ALA A 18 20.08 -11.73 16.12
N ALA A 19 20.95 -12.50 16.80
CA ALA A 19 22.38 -12.57 16.51
C ALA A 19 22.68 -13.24 15.15
N GLU A 20 21.83 -14.17 14.69
CA GLU A 20 21.89 -14.78 13.37
C GLU A 20 21.47 -13.79 12.28
N LEU A 21 20.45 -12.95 12.55
CA LEU A 21 20.04 -11.85 11.68
C LEU A 21 21.12 -10.75 11.60
N GLU A 22 21.75 -10.40 12.73
CA GLU A 22 22.87 -9.46 12.82
C GLU A 22 24.17 -10.02 12.23
N ARG A 23 24.29 -11.34 12.10
CA ARG A 23 25.47 -12.01 11.52
C ARG A 23 25.53 -11.98 10.01
N LEU A 24 24.44 -11.61 9.32
CA LEU A 24 24.53 -11.40 7.89
C LEU A 24 25.44 -10.21 7.62
N SER A 25 26.54 -10.45 6.92
CA SER A 25 27.40 -9.33 6.53
C SER A 25 26.62 -8.36 5.63
N ALA A 26 27.01 -7.09 5.61
CA ALA A 26 26.42 -6.12 4.69
C ALA A 26 26.45 -6.61 3.23
N GLU A 27 27.46 -7.42 2.88
CA GLU A 27 27.64 -8.04 1.56
C GLU A 27 26.59 -9.13 1.30
N GLU A 28 26.26 -9.95 2.30
CA GLU A 28 25.22 -10.99 2.18
C GLU A 28 23.82 -10.38 2.07
N LEU A 29 23.55 -9.30 2.81
CA LEU A 29 22.30 -8.54 2.69
C LEU A 29 22.16 -7.91 1.29
N LEU A 30 23.21 -7.26 0.79
CA LEU A 30 23.23 -6.70 -0.57
C LEU A 30 23.01 -7.78 -1.63
N LYS A 31 23.66 -8.95 -1.48
CA LYS A 31 23.48 -10.07 -2.41
C LYS A 31 22.03 -10.55 -2.44
N LYS A 32 21.40 -10.73 -1.28
CA LYS A 32 19.98 -11.13 -1.20
C LYS A 32 19.05 -10.08 -1.80
N GLN A 33 19.31 -8.79 -1.57
CA GLN A 33 18.52 -7.71 -2.19
C GLN A 33 18.62 -7.74 -3.72
N MET A 34 19.82 -7.99 -4.27
CA MET A 34 20.01 -8.15 -5.71
C MET A 34 19.27 -9.37 -6.27
N GLU A 35 19.35 -10.53 -5.60
CA GLU A 35 18.64 -11.75 -6.02
C GLU A 35 17.11 -11.54 -6.03
N ILE A 36 16.56 -10.87 -5.00
CA ILE A 36 15.13 -10.52 -4.95
C ILE A 36 14.77 -9.59 -6.10
N LYS A 37 15.59 -8.56 -6.36
CA LYS A 37 15.36 -7.62 -7.46
C LYS A 37 15.35 -8.32 -8.82
N GLU A 38 16.32 -9.19 -9.10
CA GLU A 38 16.37 -9.97 -10.34
C GLU A 38 15.15 -10.90 -10.49
N LEU A 39 14.69 -11.52 -9.40
CA LEU A 39 13.49 -12.35 -9.42
C LEU A 39 12.24 -11.53 -9.71
N MET A 40 12.09 -10.35 -9.08
CA MET A 40 10.96 -9.45 -9.35
C MET A 40 10.93 -8.98 -10.81
N GLU A 41 12.09 -8.62 -11.37
CA GLU A 41 12.22 -8.24 -12.78
C GLU A 41 11.85 -9.40 -13.71
N LYS A 42 12.32 -10.63 -13.41
CA LYS A 42 12.00 -11.82 -14.20
C LYS A 42 10.52 -12.20 -14.14
N LEU A 43 9.89 -12.03 -12.98
CA LEU A 43 8.47 -12.31 -12.77
C LEU A 43 7.56 -11.18 -13.26
N LYS A 44 8.12 -10.03 -13.66
CA LYS A 44 7.39 -8.83 -14.07
C LYS A 44 6.34 -8.41 -13.03
N VAL A 45 6.72 -8.46 -11.75
CA VAL A 45 5.85 -8.01 -10.67
C VAL A 45 5.61 -6.52 -10.85
N PRO A 46 4.35 -6.06 -10.96
CA PRO A 46 4.07 -4.64 -11.12
C PRO A 46 4.44 -3.89 -9.85
N SER A 47 4.94 -2.67 -10.03
CA SER A 47 5.11 -1.70 -8.95
C SER A 47 3.76 -1.17 -8.47
N ASP A 48 3.72 -0.61 -7.26
CA ASP A 48 2.52 0.03 -6.71
C ASP A 48 2.00 1.13 -7.65
N ALA A 49 2.89 1.94 -8.22
CA ALA A 49 2.51 2.97 -9.20
C ALA A 49 1.87 2.38 -10.47
N GLU A 50 2.29 1.20 -10.92
CA GLU A 50 1.65 0.50 -12.03
C GLU A 50 0.28 -0.05 -11.64
N LEU A 51 0.14 -0.62 -10.45
CA LEU A 51 -1.15 -1.09 -9.92
C LEU A 51 -2.14 0.06 -9.73
N MET A 52 -1.69 1.20 -9.20
CA MET A 52 -2.50 2.41 -9.07
C MET A 52 -3.00 2.90 -10.43
N LYS A 53 -2.16 2.88 -11.46
CA LYS A 53 -2.59 3.25 -12.83
C LYS A 53 -3.67 2.34 -13.37
N VAL A 54 -3.61 1.04 -13.09
CA VAL A 54 -4.66 0.08 -13.49
C VAL A 54 -5.98 0.44 -12.83
N ALA A 55 -5.98 0.62 -11.52
CA ALA A 55 -7.20 0.99 -10.79
C ALA A 55 -7.76 2.36 -11.23
N ILE A 56 -6.90 3.36 -11.46
CA ILE A 56 -7.30 4.67 -12.00
C ILE A 56 -7.91 4.54 -13.41
N ALA A 57 -7.36 3.66 -14.25
CA ALA A 57 -7.91 3.41 -15.57
C ALA A 57 -9.31 2.77 -15.50
N ASP A 58 -9.54 1.86 -14.55
CA ASP A 58 -10.85 1.27 -14.29
C ASP A 58 -11.87 2.31 -13.81
N LEU A 59 -11.49 3.25 -12.94
CA LEU A 59 -12.38 4.35 -12.53
C LEU A 59 -12.77 5.27 -13.69
N ASN A 60 -11.83 5.54 -14.61
CA ASN A 60 -12.07 6.34 -15.80
C ASN A 60 -12.86 5.60 -16.90
N ASN A 61 -12.97 4.28 -16.82
CA ASN A 61 -13.70 3.49 -17.79
C ASN A 61 -15.20 3.52 -17.49
N SER A 62 -15.94 4.36 -18.22
CA SER A 62 -17.41 4.49 -18.08
C SER A 62 -18.20 3.21 -18.37
N SER A 63 -17.57 2.21 -19.02
CA SER A 63 -18.19 0.92 -19.34
C SER A 63 -17.78 -0.21 -18.38
N VAL A 64 -17.00 0.11 -17.34
CA VAL A 64 -16.61 -0.88 -16.32
C VAL A 64 -17.83 -1.37 -15.54
N LEU A 65 -17.82 -2.64 -15.14
CA LEU A 65 -18.87 -3.19 -14.30
C LEU A 65 -18.84 -2.55 -12.90
N LEU A 66 -19.99 -2.47 -12.25
CA LEU A 66 -20.09 -1.88 -10.91
C LEU A 66 -19.17 -2.60 -9.89
N GLU A 67 -19.13 -3.93 -9.92
CA GLU A 67 -18.28 -4.74 -9.05
C GLU A 67 -16.78 -4.46 -9.27
N ASP A 68 -16.37 -4.32 -10.53
CA ASP A 68 -15.00 -4.00 -10.89
C ASP A 68 -14.63 -2.56 -10.47
N ARG A 69 -15.59 -1.62 -10.53
CA ARG A 69 -15.42 -0.25 -10.01
C ARG A 69 -15.21 -0.24 -8.49
N HIS A 70 -15.99 -1.03 -7.75
CA HIS A 70 -15.76 -1.22 -6.32
C HIS A 70 -14.38 -1.82 -6.03
N ARG A 71 -13.99 -2.85 -6.80
CA ARG A 71 -12.67 -3.48 -6.64
C ARG A 71 -11.56 -2.46 -6.86
N ALA A 72 -11.61 -1.66 -7.93
CA ALA A 72 -10.62 -0.63 -8.21
C ALA A 72 -10.50 0.41 -7.07
N LEU A 73 -11.61 0.83 -6.46
CA LEU A 73 -11.59 1.73 -5.30
C LEU A 73 -10.96 1.08 -4.06
N GLN A 74 -11.24 -0.20 -3.80
CA GLN A 74 -10.65 -0.94 -2.68
C GLN A 74 -9.16 -1.20 -2.88
N GLU A 75 -8.75 -1.51 -4.10
CA GLU A 75 -7.33 -1.64 -4.47
C GLU A 75 -6.60 -0.31 -4.28
N LEU A 76 -7.17 0.80 -4.76
CA LEU A 76 -6.61 2.13 -4.54
C LEU A 76 -6.49 2.48 -3.06
N LEU A 77 -7.50 2.15 -2.25
CA LEU A 77 -7.47 2.39 -0.81
C LEU A 77 -6.27 1.74 -0.13
N VAL A 78 -5.95 0.49 -0.48
CA VAL A 78 -4.77 -0.20 0.05
C VAL A 78 -3.49 0.42 -0.51
N LEU A 79 -3.44 0.71 -1.80
CA LEU A 79 -2.24 1.21 -2.47
C LEU A 79 -1.82 2.60 -1.99
N VAL A 80 -2.74 3.42 -1.49
CA VAL A 80 -2.44 4.77 -0.96
C VAL A 80 -2.17 4.80 0.54
N GLU A 81 -2.20 3.66 1.25
CA GLU A 81 -1.83 3.61 2.67
C GLU A 81 -0.36 4.05 2.89
N PRO A 82 0.63 3.66 2.04
CA PRO A 82 1.97 4.23 2.09
C PRO A 82 1.98 5.70 1.66
N ILE A 83 2.62 6.56 2.47
CA ILE A 83 2.68 8.02 2.26
C ILE A 83 3.28 8.37 0.88
N ASP A 84 4.30 7.64 0.43
CA ASP A 84 4.93 7.89 -0.88
C ASP A 84 3.95 7.64 -2.03
N ASN A 85 3.14 6.58 -1.95
CA ASN A 85 2.13 6.26 -2.95
C ASN A 85 0.98 7.28 -2.91
N ALA A 86 0.53 7.68 -1.73
CA ALA A 86 -0.47 8.76 -1.58
C ALA A 86 0.00 10.06 -2.26
N ASN A 87 1.26 10.44 -2.07
CA ASN A 87 1.86 11.63 -2.69
C ASN A 87 1.98 11.51 -4.23
N ASP A 88 2.06 10.30 -4.76
CA ASP A 88 2.13 10.04 -6.20
C ASP A 88 0.75 9.94 -6.86
N LEU A 89 -0.33 9.67 -6.12
CA LEU A 89 -1.67 9.49 -6.67
C LEU A 89 -2.12 10.67 -7.56
N ASP A 90 -1.90 11.91 -7.11
CA ASP A 90 -2.26 13.10 -7.89
C ASP A 90 -1.44 13.19 -9.19
N LYS A 91 -0.13 12.91 -9.12
CA LYS A 91 0.76 12.87 -10.29
C LYS A 91 0.37 11.78 -11.27
N LEU A 92 -0.24 10.70 -10.79
CA LEU A 92 -0.78 9.60 -11.58
C LEU A 92 -2.18 9.89 -12.14
N GLY A 93 -2.78 11.05 -11.81
CA GLY A 93 -4.09 11.46 -12.30
C GLY A 93 -5.27 10.83 -11.54
N GLY A 94 -5.03 10.30 -10.33
CA GLY A 94 -6.06 9.62 -9.54
C GLY A 94 -7.04 10.54 -8.82
N LEU A 95 -6.70 11.82 -8.63
CA LEU A 95 -7.52 12.75 -7.84
C LEU A 95 -8.87 13.06 -8.52
N LEU A 96 -8.85 13.37 -9.81
CA LEU A 96 -10.06 13.79 -10.53
C LEU A 96 -11.13 12.67 -10.62
N PRO A 97 -10.78 11.41 -10.98
CA PRO A 97 -11.73 10.30 -10.94
C PRO A 97 -12.37 10.12 -9.57
N LEU A 98 -11.61 10.19 -8.48
CA LEU A 98 -12.13 10.06 -7.12
C LEU A 98 -13.12 11.16 -6.75
N ILE A 99 -12.84 12.41 -7.15
CA ILE A 99 -13.75 13.54 -6.92
C ILE A 99 -15.08 13.32 -7.66
N TRP A 100 -15.04 12.81 -8.90
CA TRP A 100 -16.26 12.50 -9.64
C TRP A 100 -17.07 11.39 -8.98
N GLU A 101 -16.41 10.39 -8.41
CA GLU A 101 -17.07 9.27 -7.73
C GLU A 101 -17.78 9.68 -6.44
N LEU A 102 -17.46 10.84 -5.84
CA LEU A 102 -18.24 11.41 -4.73
C LEU A 102 -19.69 11.73 -5.11
N SER A 103 -20.00 11.83 -6.41
CA SER A 103 -21.36 12.05 -6.92
C SER A 103 -22.00 10.78 -7.48
N ASN A 104 -21.40 9.60 -7.29
CA ASN A 104 -21.94 8.34 -7.79
C ASN A 104 -23.28 7.98 -7.11
N ALA A 105 -24.19 7.32 -7.85
CA ALA A 105 -25.46 6.86 -7.30
C ALA A 105 -25.26 5.79 -6.21
N ASP A 106 -24.21 4.98 -6.31
CA ASP A 106 -23.86 3.95 -5.34
C ASP A 106 -23.20 4.55 -4.09
N GLU A 107 -23.72 4.22 -2.91
CA GLU A 107 -23.23 4.73 -1.63
C GLU A 107 -21.85 4.16 -1.25
N GLY A 108 -21.59 2.90 -1.56
CA GLY A 108 -20.30 2.27 -1.28
C GLY A 108 -19.18 2.89 -2.11
N ILE A 109 -19.47 3.26 -3.36
CA ILE A 109 -18.53 4.02 -4.21
C ILE A 109 -18.24 5.39 -3.61
N ARG A 110 -19.26 6.16 -3.24
CA ARG A 110 -19.07 7.48 -2.63
C ARG A 110 -18.25 7.40 -1.35
N THR A 111 -18.58 6.43 -0.49
CA THR A 111 -17.93 6.22 0.80
C THR A 111 -16.46 5.85 0.63
N THR A 112 -16.17 4.88 -0.24
CA THR A 112 -14.79 4.45 -0.47
C THR A 112 -13.97 5.57 -1.09
N SER A 113 -14.53 6.32 -2.05
CA SER A 113 -13.84 7.45 -2.68
C SER A 113 -13.52 8.56 -1.69
N ALA A 114 -14.47 8.87 -0.80
CA ALA A 114 -14.25 9.83 0.29
C ALA A 114 -13.16 9.35 1.26
N TRP A 115 -13.09 8.05 1.55
CA TRP A 115 -12.04 7.49 2.37
C TRP A 115 -10.66 7.62 1.72
N VAL A 116 -10.52 7.23 0.45
CA VAL A 116 -9.26 7.35 -0.31
C VAL A 116 -8.79 8.81 -0.31
N LEU A 117 -9.70 9.76 -0.56
CA LEU A 117 -9.38 11.19 -0.48
C LEU A 117 -9.00 11.63 0.94
N GLY A 118 -9.66 11.08 1.96
CA GLY A 118 -9.33 11.31 3.36
C GLY A 118 -7.90 10.91 3.71
N GLU A 119 -7.42 9.76 3.22
CA GLU A 119 -6.03 9.32 3.42
C GLU A 119 -5.02 10.30 2.80
N LEU A 120 -5.34 10.93 1.66
CA LEU A 120 -4.44 11.92 1.04
C LEU A 120 -4.24 13.18 1.88
N PHE A 121 -5.28 13.62 2.60
CA PHE A 121 -5.28 14.89 3.33
C PHE A 121 -5.17 14.72 4.86
N GLY A 122 -5.41 13.51 5.38
CA GLY A 122 -5.30 13.16 6.79
C GLY A 122 -3.86 13.07 7.30
N VAL A 123 -2.89 12.95 6.39
CA VAL A 123 -1.44 12.87 6.71
C VAL A 123 -0.87 14.19 7.29
N GLY A 124 -1.66 15.28 7.35
CA GLY A 124 -1.20 16.59 7.83
C GLY A 124 -1.45 16.91 9.32
N TYR A 125 -2.20 16.10 10.07
CA TYR A 125 -2.65 16.45 11.44
C TYR A 125 -2.34 15.38 12.50
N GLY A 126 -1.27 14.60 12.32
CA GLY A 126 -0.84 13.58 13.28
C GLY A 126 0.20 14.03 14.32
N ASP A 127 0.84 15.19 14.15
CA ASP A 127 1.99 15.62 14.96
C ASP A 127 1.70 16.87 15.80
N VAL A 128 0.60 16.83 16.57
CA VAL A 128 0.36 17.80 17.66
C VAL A 128 0.03 17.04 18.94
N SER A 129 1.01 16.29 19.44
CA SER A 129 1.08 15.92 20.85
C SER A 129 2.41 16.42 21.41
N SER A 130 2.36 17.67 21.89
CA SER A 130 3.25 18.20 22.93
C SER A 130 2.95 17.56 24.29
#